data_AF-A0A376J311-F1
#
_entry.id   AF-A0A376J311-F1
#
_cell.length_a   1.000
_cell.length_b   1.000
_cell.length_c   1.000
_cell.angle_alpha   90.00
_cell.angle_beta   90.00
_cell.angle_gamma   90.00
#
_symmetry.space_group_name_H-M   'P 1'
#
loop_
_entity.id
_entity.type
_entity.pdbx_description
1 polymer ?
#
loop_
_entity_poly.entity_id
_entity_poly.type
_entity_poly.pdbx_seq_one_letter_code
_entity_poly.pdbx_strand_id
1 'polypeptide(L)' 'MANWQSIDELQDIASDLPRFTHALDELSRRLGLNITPLTADHISLRCHQNATAERLASRV' A
#
# COMPACT_ATOMS: atom_id res chain seq x y z
N MET A 1 17.71 0.83 -8.36
CA MET A 1 16.45 1.44 -7.89
C MET A 1 16.47 1.36 -6.37
N ALA A 2 16.32 2.48 -5.66
CA ALA A 2 16.28 2.45 -4.20
C ALA A 2 15.03 1.70 -3.75
N ASN A 3 15.12 0.92 -2.67
CA ASN A 3 13.96 0.33 -2.04
C ASN A 3 13.08 1.48 -1.52
N TRP A 4 11.81 1.55 -1.91
CA TRP A 4 10.91 2.62 -1.47
C TRP A 4 10.76 2.68 0.06
N GLN A 5 10.98 1.56 0.75
CA GLN A 5 10.98 1.49 2.22
C GLN A 5 12.18 2.21 2.87
N SER A 6 13.20 2.61 2.11
CA SER A 6 14.30 3.43 2.62
C SER A 6 14.13 4.92 2.33
N ILE A 7 13.00 5.35 1.76
CA ILE A 7 12.68 6.75 1.50
C ILE A 7 11.98 7.30 2.73
N ASP A 8 12.58 8.28 3.41
CA ASP A 8 12.07 8.85 4.66
C ASP A 8 10.63 9.35 4.54
N GLU A 9 10.28 9.96 3.41
CA GLU A 9 8.94 10.51 3.17
C GLU A 9 7.84 9.46 2.93
N LEU A 10 8.23 8.19 2.75
CA LEU A 10 7.33 7.04 2.55
C LEU A 10 7.27 6.11 3.77
N GLN A 11 7.93 6.46 4.88
CA GLN A 11 7.99 5.60 6.07
C GLN A 11 6.62 5.37 6.72
N ASP A 12 5.71 6.34 6.61
CA ASP A 12 4.34 6.18 7.08
C ASP A 12 3.61 5.07 6.29
N ILE A 13 3.79 5.01 4.98
CA ILE A 13 3.23 3.95 4.13
C ILE A 13 3.90 2.60 4.42
N ALA A 14 5.23 2.58 4.55
CA ALA A 14 5.97 1.36 4.85
C ALA A 14 5.51 0.74 6.19
N SER A 15 5.30 1.60 7.20
CA SER A 15 4.79 1.20 8.52
C SER A 15 3.33 0.72 8.47
N ASP A 16 2.53 1.22 7.54
CA ASP A 16 1.11 0.88 7.39
C ASP A 16 0.88 -0.40 6.56
N LEU A 17 1.86 -0.79 5.73
CA LEU A 17 1.74 -1.95 4.84
C LEU A 17 1.36 -3.26 5.56
N PRO A 18 1.95 -3.62 6.73
CA PRO A 18 1.54 -4.83 7.45
C PRO A 18 0.05 -4.83 7.83
N ARG A 19 -0.49 -3.66 8.23
CA ARG A 19 -1.91 -3.52 8.53
C ARG A 19 -2.77 -3.74 7.28
N PHE A 20 -2.36 -3.20 6.14
CA PHE A 20 -3.05 -3.40 4.86
C PHE A 20 -3.04 -4.88 4.44
N THR A 21 -1.89 -5.56 4.51
CA THR A 21 -1.78 -6.99 4.18
C THR A 21 -2.72 -7.84 5.01
N HIS A 22 -2.81 -7.59 6.32
CA HIS A 22 -3.75 -8.30 7.20
C HIS A 22 -5.22 -8.03 6.81
N ALA A 23 -5.57 -6.78 6.50
CA ALA A 23 -6.92 -6.43 6.07
C ALA A 23 -7.31 -7.09 4.74
N LEU A 24 -6.36 -7.21 3.80
CA LEU A 24 -6.56 -7.87 2.52
C LEU A 24 -6.73 -9.39 2.67
N ASP A 25 -5.94 -10.04 3.54
CA ASP A 25 -6.07 -11.46 3.85
C ASP A 25 -7.45 -11.75 4.45
N GLU A 26 -7.84 -11.00 5.47
CA GLU A 26 -9.14 -11.16 6.14
C GLU A 26 -10.31 -10.93 5.17
N LEU A 27 -10.20 -9.92 4.29
CA LEU A 27 -11.21 -9.68 3.26
C LEU A 27 -11.30 -10.86 2.28
N SER A 28 -10.17 -11.38 1.81
CA SER A 28 -10.11 -12.50 0.88
C SER A 28 -10.72 -13.75 1.49
N ARG A 29 -10.43 -14.03 2.76
CA ARG A 29 -11.02 -15.12 3.54
C ARG A 29 -12.54 -14.98 3.67
N ARG A 30 -13.01 -13.79 4.03
CA ARG A 30 -14.45 -13.50 4.18
C ARG A 30 -15.22 -13.63 2.88
N LEU A 31 -14.59 -13.32 1.75
CA LEU A 31 -15.18 -13.47 0.42
C LEU A 31 -14.99 -14.87 -0.17
N GLY A 32 -14.23 -15.76 0.47
CA GLY A 32 -13.87 -17.07 -0.08
C GLY A 32 -13.04 -16.97 -1.36
N LEU A 33 -12.29 -15.88 -1.53
CA LEU A 33 -11.57 -15.56 -2.75
C LEU A 33 -10.12 -16.03 -2.65
N ASN A 34 -9.70 -16.91 -3.57
CA ASN A 34 -8.31 -17.32 -3.69
C ASN A 34 -7.54 -16.28 -4.51
N ILE A 35 -6.70 -15.48 -3.84
CA ILE A 35 -5.88 -14.46 -4.49
C ILE A 35 -4.59 -14.99 -5.11
N THR A 36 -4.15 -16.22 -4.78
CA THR A 36 -2.89 -16.82 -5.25
C THR A 36 -2.73 -16.84 -6.78
N PRO A 37 -3.75 -17.19 -7.59
CA PRO A 37 -3.61 -17.19 -9.06
C PRO A 37 -3.81 -15.80 -9.69
N LEU A 38 -4.17 -14.78 -8.91
CA LEU A 38 -4.47 -13.46 -9.44
C LEU A 38 -3.18 -12.67 -9.64
N THR A 39 -3.09 -11.97 -10.78
CA THR A 39 -2.00 -11.03 -11.03
C THR A 39 -2.38 -9.67 -10.44
N ALA A 40 -1.55 -9.16 -9.53
CA ALA A 40 -1.71 -7.81 -9.03
C ALA A 40 -1.33 -6.80 -10.11
N ASP A 41 -2.24 -5.87 -10.42
CA ASP A 41 -2.00 -4.79 -11.38
C ASP A 41 -1.36 -3.58 -10.67
N HIS A 42 -2.02 -3.03 -9.65
CA HIS A 42 -1.51 -1.91 -8.86
C HIS A 42 -2.08 -1.91 -7.42
N ILE A 43 -1.44 -1.15 -6.53
CA ILE A 43 -1.93 -0.82 -5.19
C ILE A 43 -2.22 0.68 -5.10
N SER A 44 -3.32 1.06 -4.45
CA SER A 44 -3.77 2.44 -4.38
C SER A 44 -3.60 3.02 -2.97
N LEU A 45 -3.12 4.25 -2.90
CA LEU A 45 -3.01 5.03 -1.67
C LEU A 45 -4.15 6.06 -1.58
N ARG A 46 -4.59 6.37 -0.37
CA ARG A 46 -5.57 7.43 -0.11
C ARG A 46 -5.05 8.36 0.96
N CYS A 47 -5.27 9.66 0.79
CA CYS A 47 -4.96 10.68 1.77
C CYS A 47 -6.05 11.76 1.77
N HIS A 48 -6.15 12.51 2.87
CA HIS A 48 -7.14 13.57 3.05
C HIS A 48 -6.53 14.98 2.98
N GLN A 49 -5.20 15.07 2.83
CA GLN A 49 -4.45 16.33 2.83
C GLN A 49 -3.62 16.42 1.55
N ASN A 50 -3.75 17.52 0.81
CA ASN A 50 -3.00 17.74 -0.44
C ASN A 50 -1.48 17.70 -0.20
N ALA A 51 -1.00 18.21 0.94
CA ALA A 51 0.42 18.15 1.29
C ALA A 51 0.95 16.70 1.36
N THR A 52 0.12 15.75 1.83
CA THR A 52 0.47 14.33 1.81
C THR A 52 0.50 13.81 0.38
N ALA A 53 -0.50 14.14 -0.44
CA ALA A 53 -0.53 13.73 -1.85
C ALA A 53 0.70 14.20 -2.62
N GLU A 54 1.08 15.46 -2.47
CA GLU A 54 2.25 16.07 -3.12
C GLU A 54 3.56 15.40 -2.65
N ARG A 55 3.71 15.18 -1.33
CA ARG A 55 4.87 14.48 -0.77
C ARG A 55 5.04 13.10 -1.42
N LEU A 56 3.94 12.34 -1.51
CA LEU A 56 3.96 10.99 -2.07
C LEU A 56 4.21 11.00 -3.59
N ALA A 57 3.52 11.87 -4.34
CA ALA A 57 3.69 11.98 -5.79
C ALA A 57 5.10 12.41 -6.20
N SER A 58 5.82 13.14 -5.35
CA SER A 58 7.19 13.58 -5.62
C SER A 58 8.27 12.50 -5.44
N ARG A 59 7.89 11.27 -5.06
CA ARG A 59 8.80 10.18 -4.70
C ARG A 59 8.53 8.86 -5.43
N VAL A 60 7.50 8.80 -6.28
CA VAL A 60 7.09 7.65 -7.10
C VAL A 60 7.15 8.04 -8.57
#